data_AF-A0A4R3RUA8-F1
#
_entry.id   AF-A0A4R3RUA8-F1
#
_cell.length_a   1.000
_cell.length_b   1.000
_cell.length_c   1.000
_cell.angle_alpha   90.00
_cell.angle_beta   90.00
_cell.angle_gamma   90.00
#
_symmetry.space_group_name_H-M   'P 1'
#
loop_
_entity.id
_entity.type
_entity.pdbx_description
1 polymer ?
#
loop_
_entity_poly.entity_id
_entity_poly.type
_entity_poly.pdbx_seq_one_letter_code
_entity_poly.pdbx_strand_id
1 'polypeptide(L)'
;MLLHPNDELRPLANAAVIETDDDDHGTYWTPAVPMTLREAHSNLISQLPPRLGFHRIRLMTACAYDVASGSPVGYFEIALDPDNAQACGVFRTIFEGEDITSKPVWFPCENDAELAVEKVFQMTQADGWVL
;
A
#
# COMPACT_ATOMS: atom_id res chain seq x y z
N MET A 1 7.10 -11.21 71.29
CA MET A 1 8.24 -11.95 70.70
C MET A 1 7.76 -13.36 70.42
N LEU A 2 7.71 -13.88 69.21
CA LEU A 2 8.35 -13.47 67.97
C LEU A 2 7.43 -13.77 66.78
N LEU A 3 7.39 -12.80 65.87
CA LEU A 3 7.04 -12.97 64.46
C LEU A 3 7.90 -14.11 63.90
N HIS A 4 7.30 -15.05 63.16
CA HIS A 4 8.05 -15.79 62.16
C HIS A 4 8.10 -14.93 60.88
N PRO A 5 9.28 -14.74 60.27
CA PRO A 5 9.50 -13.73 59.26
C PRO A 5 9.22 -14.27 57.85
N ASN A 6 8.51 -13.47 57.05
CA ASN A 6 8.40 -13.51 55.58
C ASN A 6 8.13 -14.91 55.01
N ASP A 7 6.89 -15.28 54.72
CA ASP A 7 6.11 -14.66 53.64
C ASP A 7 7.05 -14.30 52.48
N GLU A 8 7.61 -15.34 51.84
CA GLU A 8 8.23 -15.18 50.54
C GLU A 8 7.12 -14.64 49.64
N LEU A 9 7.16 -13.31 49.43
CA LEU A 9 6.66 -12.67 48.24
C LEU A 9 7.03 -13.58 47.10
N ARG A 10 6.04 -14.35 46.60
CA ARG A 10 6.14 -14.95 45.27
C ARG A 10 6.71 -13.84 44.40
N PRO A 11 7.84 -14.03 43.70
CA PRO A 11 8.21 -13.05 42.71
C PRO A 11 6.95 -12.91 41.85
N LEU A 12 6.35 -11.73 41.87
CA LEU A 12 5.29 -11.37 40.93
C LEU A 12 5.87 -11.85 39.62
N ALA A 13 5.25 -12.92 39.10
CA ALA A 13 5.66 -13.57 37.88
C ALA A 13 6.03 -12.44 36.95
N ASN A 14 7.31 -12.45 36.50
CA ASN A 14 7.88 -11.53 35.53
C ASN A 14 6.72 -10.89 34.82
N ALA A 15 6.45 -9.61 35.12
CA ALA A 15 5.48 -8.85 34.34
C ALA A 15 5.90 -9.16 32.92
N ALA A 16 5.10 -9.97 32.24
CA ALA A 16 5.41 -10.38 30.90
C ALA A 16 5.66 -9.05 30.24
N VAL A 17 6.89 -8.86 29.75
CA VAL A 17 7.13 -7.82 28.77
C VAL A 17 6.09 -8.21 27.72
N ILE A 18 4.98 -7.47 27.71
CA ILE A 18 4.09 -7.48 26.58
C ILE A 18 5.00 -6.87 25.54
N GLU A 19 5.66 -7.74 24.78
CA GLU A 19 6.14 -7.38 23.46
C GLU A 19 4.88 -6.86 22.80
N THR A 20 4.74 -5.53 22.80
CA THR A 20 3.79 -4.88 21.93
C THR A 20 4.30 -5.24 20.55
N ASP A 21 3.69 -6.26 19.94
CA ASP A 21 3.87 -6.53 18.53
C ASP A 21 3.73 -5.17 17.84
N ASP A 22 4.78 -4.71 17.15
CA ASP A 22 4.76 -3.54 16.27
C ASP A 22 3.82 -3.77 15.06
N ASP A 23 2.89 -4.72 15.14
CA ASP A 23 1.93 -5.14 14.10
C ASP A 23 0.82 -4.11 13.85
N ASP A 24 0.75 -3.05 14.66
CA ASP A 24 -0.21 -1.97 14.42
C ASP A 24 0.24 -1.03 13.28
N HIS A 25 1.46 -1.16 12.74
CA HIS A 25 1.98 -0.30 11.68
C HIS A 25 2.03 -1.01 10.32
N GLY A 26 1.49 -0.37 9.27
CA GLY A 26 1.61 -0.86 7.91
C GLY A 26 0.52 -0.34 6.98
N THR A 27 0.56 -0.80 5.74
CA THR A 27 -0.43 -0.49 4.72
C THR A 27 -1.09 -1.76 4.20
N TYR A 28 -2.41 -1.77 4.12
CA TYR A 28 -3.18 -2.80 3.41
C TYR A 28 -4.04 -2.18 2.32
N TRP A 29 -4.55 -2.98 1.39
CA TRP A 29 -5.34 -2.48 0.28
C TRP A 29 -6.51 -3.39 -0.09
N THR A 30 -7.49 -2.81 -0.78
CA THR A 30 -8.59 -3.56 -1.38
C THR A 30 -8.11 -4.28 -2.65
N PRO A 31 -8.79 -5.35 -3.09
CA PRO A 31 -8.56 -5.93 -4.42
C PRO A 31 -8.63 -4.87 -5.52
N ALA A 32 -7.84 -5.07 -6.58
CA ALA A 32 -7.79 -4.16 -7.71
C ALA A 32 -9.10 -4.23 -8.51
N VAL A 33 -9.71 -3.07 -8.74
CA VAL A 33 -10.93 -2.93 -9.54
C VAL A 33 -10.68 -2.09 -10.78
N PRO A 34 -11.39 -2.33 -11.90
CA PRO A 34 -11.26 -1.50 -13.08
C PRO A 34 -11.60 -0.03 -12.81
N MET A 35 -10.85 0.89 -13.41
CA MET A 35 -11.15 2.32 -13.41
C MET A 35 -11.19 2.89 -14.83
N THR A 36 -11.80 4.05 -14.98
CA THR A 36 -11.87 4.80 -16.24
C THR A 36 -10.70 5.76 -16.40
N LEU A 37 -10.43 6.19 -17.64
CA LEU A 37 -9.46 7.26 -17.93
C LEU A 37 -9.78 8.59 -17.23
N ARG A 38 -11.04 8.83 -16.85
CA ARG A 38 -11.44 10.06 -16.15
C ARG A 38 -11.06 10.01 -14.67
N GLU A 39 -11.00 8.83 -14.08
CA GLU A 39 -10.70 8.62 -12.67
C GLU A 39 -9.19 8.59 -12.41
N ALA A 40 -8.42 8.09 -13.39
CA ALA A 40 -6.97 8.00 -13.33
C ALA A 40 -6.30 9.37 -13.20
N HIS A 41 -5.23 9.44 -12.41
CA HIS A 41 -4.41 10.63 -12.27
C HIS A 41 -3.65 10.94 -13.57
N SER A 42 -3.50 12.24 -13.85
CA SER A 42 -2.85 12.74 -15.08
C SER A 42 -1.42 12.23 -15.25
N ASN A 43 -0.68 12.01 -14.17
CA ASN A 43 0.66 11.44 -14.19
C ASN A 43 0.68 10.01 -14.75
N LEU A 44 -0.28 9.15 -14.39
CA LEU A 44 -0.37 7.80 -14.98
C LEU A 44 -0.78 7.88 -16.45
N ILE A 45 -1.78 8.72 -16.77
CA ILE A 45 -2.25 8.92 -18.15
C ILE A 45 -1.11 9.39 -19.07
N SER A 46 -0.23 10.28 -18.58
CA SER A 46 0.90 10.81 -19.34
C SER A 46 1.89 9.74 -19.81
N GLN A 47 1.91 8.58 -19.15
CA GLN A 47 2.77 7.46 -19.51
C GLN A 47 2.19 6.58 -20.62
N LEU A 48 0.87 6.67 -20.87
CA LEU A 48 0.21 5.76 -21.79
C LEU A 48 0.67 6.04 -23.23
N PRO A 49 1.10 5.01 -23.98
CA PRO A 49 1.61 5.20 -25.34
C PRO A 49 0.51 5.77 -26.26
N PRO A 50 0.77 6.86 -27.00
CA PRO A 50 -0.24 7.52 -27.85
C PRO A 50 -0.80 6.65 -29.00
N ARG A 51 -0.14 5.52 -29.31
CA ARG A 51 -0.35 4.73 -30.54
C ARG A 51 -1.01 3.37 -30.32
N LEU A 52 -1.00 2.84 -29.10
CA LEU A 52 -1.81 1.68 -28.76
C LEU A 52 -3.14 2.24 -28.34
N GLY A 53 -4.14 2.15 -29.22
CA GLY A 53 -5.48 2.63 -28.92
C GLY A 53 -5.84 2.21 -27.50
N PHE A 54 -6.14 3.19 -26.64
CA PHE A 54 -6.38 3.05 -25.19
C PHE A 54 -7.31 1.89 -24.81
N HIS A 55 -8.02 1.33 -25.79
CA HIS A 55 -8.82 0.11 -25.74
C HIS A 55 -8.10 -1.15 -25.22
N ARG A 56 -6.77 -1.27 -25.31
CA ARG A 56 -6.05 -2.47 -24.83
C ARG A 56 -5.40 -2.32 -23.47
N ILE A 57 -5.09 -1.09 -23.08
CA ILE A 57 -4.60 -0.81 -21.73
C ILE A 57 -5.76 -0.96 -20.76
N ARG A 58 -5.55 -1.77 -19.71
CA ARG A 58 -6.53 -1.90 -18.63
C ARG A 58 -6.09 -1.04 -17.47
N LEU A 59 -6.95 -0.11 -17.08
CA LEU A 59 -6.72 0.73 -15.91
C LEU A 59 -7.35 0.09 -14.70
N MET A 60 -6.58 -0.03 -13.63
CA MET A 60 -6.99 -0.64 -12.37
C MET A 60 -6.68 0.31 -11.21
N THR A 61 -7.45 0.21 -10.13
CA THR A 61 -7.21 0.95 -8.90
C THR A 61 -7.46 0.07 -7.67
N ALA A 62 -6.71 0.30 -6.60
CA ALA A 62 -6.91 -0.30 -5.29
C ALA A 62 -6.81 0.79 -4.21
N CYS A 63 -7.78 0.84 -3.30
CA CYS A 63 -7.76 1.74 -2.15
C CYS A 63 -6.76 1.23 -1.11
N ALA A 64 -5.86 2.08 -0.66
CA ALA A 64 -4.89 1.79 0.40
C ALA A 64 -5.34 2.38 1.74
N TYR A 65 -5.05 1.66 2.82
CA TYR A 65 -5.45 1.99 4.17
C TYR A 65 -4.28 1.80 5.13
N ASP A 66 -4.19 2.69 6.12
CA ASP A 66 -3.28 2.53 7.25
C ASP A 66 -3.82 1.48 8.23
N VAL A 67 -2.96 0.55 8.66
CA VAL A 67 -3.34 -0.55 9.55
C VAL A 67 -3.78 -0.03 10.92
N ALA A 68 -3.04 0.90 11.53
CA ALA A 68 -3.32 1.41 12.88
C ALA A 68 -4.71 2.08 12.98
N SER A 69 -5.03 2.93 12.01
CA SER A 69 -6.22 3.77 12.04
C SER A 69 -7.38 3.22 11.22
N GLY A 70 -7.14 2.26 10.32
CA GLY A 70 -8.09 1.81 9.30
C GLY A 70 -8.52 2.92 8.33
N SER A 71 -7.83 4.06 8.33
CA SER A 71 -8.19 5.22 7.51
C SER A 71 -7.60 5.10 6.11
N PRO A 72 -8.31 5.57 5.06
CA PRO A 72 -7.77 5.56 3.71
C PRO A 72 -6.55 6.49 3.63
N VAL A 73 -5.46 5.98 3.06
CA VAL A 73 -4.21 6.74 2.87
C VAL A 73 -3.93 7.08 1.42
N GLY A 74 -4.63 6.44 0.47
CA GLY A 74 -4.47 6.73 -0.94
C GLY A 74 -4.98 5.63 -1.85
N TYR A 75 -4.48 5.62 -3.07
CA TYR A 75 -4.86 4.70 -4.12
C TYR A 75 -3.62 4.23 -4.87
N PHE A 76 -3.52 2.92 -5.12
CA PHE A 76 -2.63 2.39 -6.14
C PHE A 76 -3.35 2.46 -7.47
N GLU A 77 -2.82 3.23 -8.42
CA GLU A 77 -3.36 3.32 -9.77
C GLU A 77 -2.43 2.63 -10.76
N ILE A 78 -2.99 1.78 -11.63
CA ILE A 78 -2.21 0.89 -12.50
C ILE A 78 -2.74 0.93 -13.92
N ALA A 79 -1.82 0.95 -14.88
CA ALA A 79 -2.06 0.68 -16.27
C ALA A 79 -1.39 -0.64 -16.66
N LEU A 80 -2.18 -1.65 -17.01
CA LEU A 80 -1.70 -2.93 -17.51
C LEU A 80 -1.60 -2.88 -19.03
N ASP A 81 -0.41 -3.21 -19.55
CA ASP A 81 -0.12 -3.38 -20.97
C ASP A 81 0.04 -4.87 -21.30
N PRO A 82 -1.06 -5.55 -21.70
CA PRO A 82 -1.03 -6.97 -22.01
C PRO A 82 -0.19 -7.30 -23.25
N ASP A 83 -0.04 -6.36 -24.18
CA ASP A 83 0.65 -6.61 -25.45
C ASP A 83 2.17 -6.68 -25.23
N ASN A 84 2.68 -5.99 -24.21
CA ASN A 84 4.12 -5.94 -23.88
C ASN A 84 4.48 -6.68 -22.57
N ALA A 85 3.52 -7.29 -21.88
CA ALA A 85 3.71 -7.88 -20.54
C ALA A 85 4.35 -6.90 -19.55
N GLN A 86 3.85 -5.66 -19.57
CA GLN A 86 4.31 -4.59 -18.68
C GLN A 86 3.13 -3.99 -17.93
N ALA A 87 3.45 -3.33 -16.83
CA ALA A 87 2.53 -2.45 -16.13
C ALA A 87 3.24 -1.13 -15.80
N CYS A 88 2.46 -0.06 -15.73
CA CYS A 88 2.88 1.20 -15.14
C CYS A 88 2.01 1.47 -13.93
N GLY A 89 2.59 1.95 -12.84
CA GLY A 89 1.82 2.28 -11.65
C GLY A 89 2.32 3.51 -10.90
N VAL A 90 1.42 4.08 -10.11
CA VAL A 90 1.64 5.18 -9.17
C VAL A 90 0.88 4.93 -7.89
N PHE A 91 1.35 5.52 -6.79
CA PHE A 91 0.53 5.75 -5.61
C PHE A 91 0.04 7.20 -5.63
N ARG A 92 -1.26 7.40 -5.43
CA ARG A 92 -1.92 8.70 -5.39
C ARG A 92 -2.49 8.93 -3.99
N THR A 93 -2.33 10.13 -3.46
CA THR A 93 -2.95 10.52 -2.19
C THR A 93 -3.34 11.99 -2.19
N ILE A 94 -4.23 12.37 -1.26
CA ILE A 94 -4.54 13.76 -0.99
C ILE A 94 -3.80 14.16 0.29
N PHE A 95 -2.77 14.99 0.14
CA PHE A 95 -1.99 15.49 1.27
C PHE A 95 -2.14 17.00 1.36
N GLU A 96 -2.56 17.50 2.53
CA GLU A 96 -2.81 18.93 2.77
C GLU A 96 -3.75 19.60 1.74
N GLY A 97 -4.66 18.83 1.16
CA GLY A 97 -5.62 19.29 0.15
C GLY A 97 -5.08 19.26 -1.30
N GLU A 98 -3.83 18.83 -1.50
CA GLU A 98 -3.23 18.65 -2.81
C GLU A 98 -3.32 17.20 -3.28
N ASP A 99 -3.69 17.01 -4.56
CA ASP A 99 -3.67 15.72 -5.24
C ASP A 99 -2.25 15.43 -5.72
N ILE A 100 -1.54 14.56 -4.99
CA ILE A 100 -0.13 14.25 -5.23
C ILE A 100 0.03 12.78 -5.60
N THR A 101 1.08 12.49 -6.37
CA THR A 101 1.41 11.11 -6.73
C THR A 101 2.89 10.83 -6.60
N SER A 102 3.21 9.55 -6.37
CA SER A 102 4.53 9.01 -6.63
C SER A 102 4.91 9.18 -8.11
N LYS A 103 6.19 9.01 -8.39
CA LYS A 103 6.69 8.95 -9.77
C LYS A 103 6.10 7.71 -10.47
N PRO A 104 5.63 7.81 -11.72
CA PRO A 104 5.24 6.63 -12.48
C PRO A 104 6.43 5.69 -12.72
N VAL A 105 6.21 4.39 -12.49
CA VAL A 105 7.23 3.37 -12.71
C VAL A 105 6.69 2.29 -13.63
N TRP A 106 7.47 1.95 -14.66
CA TRP A 106 7.21 0.82 -15.55
C TRP A 106 7.94 -0.43 -15.06
N PHE A 107 7.25 -1.56 -15.05
CA PHE A 107 7.82 -2.83 -14.63
C PHE A 107 7.22 -4.02 -15.39
N PRO A 108 7.93 -5.15 -15.50
CA PRO A 108 7.38 -6.38 -16.06
C PRO A 108 6.21 -6.89 -15.21
N CYS A 109 5.10 -7.26 -15.86
CA CYS A 109 3.92 -7.78 -15.20
C CYS A 109 3.16 -8.70 -16.16
N GLU A 110 2.76 -9.89 -15.70
CA GLU A 110 2.02 -10.88 -16.49
C GLU A 110 0.53 -10.51 -16.63
N ASN A 111 0.22 -9.21 -16.71
CA ASN A 111 -1.14 -8.69 -16.83
C ASN A 111 -2.05 -9.11 -15.65
N ASP A 112 -1.45 -9.32 -14.47
CA ASP A 112 -2.10 -9.60 -13.20
C ASP A 112 -2.18 -8.31 -12.38
N ALA A 113 -3.41 -7.88 -12.08
CA ALA A 113 -3.66 -6.63 -11.38
C ALA A 113 -3.18 -6.67 -9.92
N GLU A 114 -3.32 -7.80 -9.22
CA GLU A 114 -2.94 -7.92 -7.82
C GLU A 114 -1.43 -7.92 -7.67
N LEU A 115 -0.73 -8.67 -8.54
CA LEU A 115 0.73 -8.64 -8.61
C LEU A 115 1.25 -7.24 -8.96
N ALA A 116 0.52 -6.50 -9.80
CA ALA A 116 0.90 -5.14 -10.14
C ALA A 116 0.72 -4.19 -8.94
N VAL A 117 -0.36 -4.31 -8.15
CA VAL A 117 -0.56 -3.52 -6.93
C VAL A 117 0.56 -3.80 -5.94
N GLU A 118 0.88 -5.07 -5.70
CA GLU A 118 1.97 -5.47 -4.80
C GLU A 118 3.32 -4.87 -5.22
N LYS A 119 3.63 -4.86 -6.52
CA LYS A 119 4.86 -4.23 -7.03
C LYS A 119 4.88 -2.72 -6.83
N VAL A 120 3.77 -2.03 -7.07
CA VAL A 120 3.68 -0.58 -6.81
C VAL A 120 3.82 -0.30 -5.32
N PHE A 121 3.17 -1.09 -4.46
CA PHE A 121 3.32 -1.01 -3.01
C PHE A 121 4.80 -1.14 -2.60
N GLN A 122 5.51 -2.18 -3.03
CA GLN A 122 6.93 -2.37 -2.69
C GLN A 122 7.81 -1.18 -3.11
N MET A 123 7.57 -0.64 -4.32
CA MET A 123 8.33 0.53 -4.81
C MET A 123 8.03 1.79 -3.99
N THR A 124 6.76 2.01 -3.68
CA THR A 124 6.31 3.22 -2.98
C THR A 124 6.61 3.16 -1.48
N GLN A 125 6.65 1.96 -0.90
CA GLN A 125 7.17 1.72 0.45
C GLN A 125 8.66 2.03 0.54
N ALA A 126 9.46 1.57 -0.43
CA ALA A 126 10.89 1.89 -0.49
C ALA A 126 11.16 3.40 -0.61
N ASP A 127 10.26 4.14 -1.25
CA ASP A 127 10.31 5.59 -1.41
C ASP A 127 9.63 6.35 -0.24
N GLY A 128 9.06 5.66 0.75
CA GLY A 128 8.46 6.25 1.94
C GLY A 128 7.07 6.88 1.75
N TRP A 129 6.35 6.52 0.68
CA TRP A 129 4.97 6.99 0.44
C TRP A 129 3.92 6.27 1.28
N VAL A 130 4.23 5.03 1.66
CA VAL A 130 3.36 4.11 2.40
C VAL A 130 4.20 3.36 3.44
N LEU A 131 3.54 2.86 4.48
CA LEU A 131 4.16 2.10 5.58
C LEU A 131 4.32 0.64 5.21
#